data_AF-A8F5D9-F1
#
_entry.id   AF-A8F5D9-F1
#
_cell.length_a   1.000
_cell.length_b   1.000
_cell.length_c   1.000
_cell.angle_alpha   90.00
_cell.angle_beta   90.00
_cell.angle_gamma   90.00
#
_symmetry.space_group_name_H-M   'P 1'
#
loop_
_entity.id
_entity.type
_entity.pdbx_description
1 polymer ?
#
loop_
_entity_poly.entity_id
_entity_poly.type
_entity_poly.pdbx_seq_one_letter_code
_entity_poly.pdbx_strand_id
1 'polypeptide(L)'
;MLEMLKEAFRSISANKMRTALSMIGIIIGVAAVIAVVSVAEGTSASIRENLSAIGSNLIMVSPGFTRGGGGRVSTSLSDSDLLTKDDADKIVQLCPSVVYVTPLQQGNFIAQYERQNTMSTVLAVYPDIFNMMNLQLAQGEYFTDDDENSRKRVAVIGKEVAEELFPDGDAIGKTIKIASQSTRQNFRVIGVLEKSGTLLFINPDRSIIVPFSAAEQRLFRRSYVSSIVAQASSEEVATQAVNEIDAVMFSKFQDTEKYRIVSQEAMLETVNQTMALLSFMLGSIAGISLLVGGIGIMNIMLVTVTERTREIGVRKAVGANRRHILMQFLLESIILTFVAGIIGVVAGILLSRLVAVVGSIQTAVTPVVVLIAVAISTAVGITFGVFPAMKASKMNPVEALRYE
;
A
#
# COMPACT_ATOMS: atom_id res chain seq x y z
N MET A 1 -24.03 39.49 7.85
CA MET A 1 -23.29 38.21 8.07
C MET A 1 -22.84 38.02 9.51
N LEU A 2 -22.11 38.98 10.11
CA LEU A 2 -21.67 38.91 11.52
C LEU A 2 -22.83 38.74 12.53
N GLU A 3 -23.96 39.41 12.32
CA GLU A 3 -25.15 39.24 13.17
C GLU A 3 -25.78 37.85 13.05
N MET A 4 -25.84 37.28 11.85
CA MET A 4 -26.33 35.91 11.62
C MET A 4 -25.44 34.86 12.30
N LEU A 5 -24.12 35.08 12.33
CA LEU A 5 -23.15 34.25 13.04
C LEU A 5 -23.34 34.31 14.56
N LYS A 6 -23.56 35.52 15.11
CA LYS A 6 -23.85 35.72 16.54
C LYS A 6 -25.16 35.04 16.97
N GLU A 7 -26.20 35.14 16.16
CA GLU A 7 -27.49 34.49 16.44
C GLU A 7 -27.39 32.96 16.38
N ALA A 8 -26.66 32.40 15.41
CA ALA A 8 -26.41 30.97 15.32
C ALA A 8 -25.68 30.45 16.57
N PHE A 9 -24.65 31.14 17.07
CA PHE A 9 -23.96 30.74 18.30
C PHE A 9 -24.87 30.83 19.55
N ARG A 10 -25.71 31.87 19.66
CA ARG A 10 -26.65 32.02 20.78
C ARG A 10 -27.72 30.92 20.77
N SER A 11 -28.22 30.56 19.60
CA SER A 11 -29.14 29.45 19.36
C SER A 11 -28.63 28.13 19.90
N ILE A 12 -27.41 27.78 19.50
CA ILE A 12 -26.74 26.53 19.87
C ILE A 12 -26.53 26.44 21.38
N SER A 13 -26.28 27.58 22.03
CA SER A 13 -26.04 27.64 23.48
C SER A 13 -27.29 27.45 24.35
N ALA A 14 -28.50 27.58 23.79
CA ALA A 14 -29.75 27.44 24.52
C ALA A 14 -30.08 25.96 24.84
N ASN A 15 -29.69 25.03 23.97
CA ASN A 15 -29.94 23.59 24.13
C ASN A 15 -28.64 22.77 23.96
N LYS A 16 -27.69 22.98 24.89
CA LYS A 16 -26.32 22.42 24.83
C LYS A 16 -26.28 20.89 24.72
N MET A 17 -27.08 20.18 25.52
CA MET A 17 -27.11 18.70 25.55
C MET A 17 -27.55 18.13 24.20
N ARG A 18 -28.67 18.65 23.68
CA ARG A 18 -29.26 18.20 22.41
C ARG A 18 -28.31 18.45 21.24
N THR A 19 -27.72 19.64 21.21
CA THR A 19 -26.78 20.02 20.17
C THR A 19 -25.51 19.18 20.22
N ALA A 20 -24.98 18.90 21.42
CA ALA A 20 -23.83 18.00 21.59
C ALA A 20 -24.14 16.58 21.08
N LEU A 21 -25.29 16.01 21.46
CA LEU A 21 -25.73 14.68 21.03
C LEU A 21 -25.87 14.58 19.50
N SER A 22 -26.43 15.59 18.84
CA SER A 22 -26.54 15.63 17.37
C SER A 22 -25.19 15.78 16.67
N MET A 23 -24.26 16.55 17.25
CA MET A 23 -22.91 16.73 16.68
C MET A 23 -22.03 15.49 16.82
N ILE A 24 -22.22 14.66 17.86
CA ILE A 24 -21.41 13.45 18.10
C ILE A 24 -21.41 12.51 16.88
N GLY A 25 -22.56 12.29 16.25
CA GLY A 25 -22.63 11.40 15.07
C GLY A 25 -21.76 11.88 13.91
N ILE A 26 -21.69 13.20 13.69
CA ILE A 26 -20.82 13.80 12.65
C ILE A 26 -19.37 13.82 13.09
N ILE A 27 -19.08 14.16 14.35
CA ILE A 27 -17.72 14.13 14.90
C ILE A 27 -17.11 12.74 14.72
N ILE A 28 -17.85 11.69 15.13
CA ILE A 28 -17.41 10.29 15.00
C ILE A 28 -17.28 9.90 13.53
N GLY A 29 -18.28 10.23 12.70
CA GLY A 29 -18.25 9.91 11.27
C GLY A 29 -17.05 10.53 10.55
N VAL A 30 -16.80 11.82 10.77
CA VAL A 30 -15.66 12.54 10.18
C VAL A 30 -14.33 12.01 10.73
N ALA A 31 -14.23 11.78 12.04
CA ALA A 31 -13.03 11.22 12.66
C ALA A 31 -12.71 9.83 12.09
N ALA A 32 -13.71 8.98 11.89
CA ALA A 32 -13.56 7.66 11.31
C ALA A 32 -13.09 7.72 9.85
N VAL A 33 -13.69 8.57 9.01
CA VAL A 33 -13.22 8.77 7.62
C VAL A 33 -11.76 9.18 7.58
N ILE A 34 -11.35 10.14 8.42
CA ILE A 34 -9.96 10.61 8.47
C ILE A 34 -9.01 9.52 8.91
N ALA A 35 -9.35 8.79 9.98
CA ALA A 35 -8.52 7.71 10.48
C ALA A 35 -8.30 6.63 9.41
N VAL A 36 -9.38 6.20 8.73
CA VAL A 36 -9.33 5.17 7.68
C VAL A 36 -8.46 5.61 6.51
N VAL A 37 -8.70 6.81 5.96
CA VAL A 37 -7.96 7.29 4.79
C VAL A 37 -6.49 7.55 5.15
N SER A 38 -6.20 8.07 6.35
CA SER A 38 -4.82 8.33 6.78
C SER A 38 -4.03 7.03 7.00
N VAL A 39 -4.69 5.97 7.48
CA VAL A 39 -4.09 4.63 7.60
C VAL A 39 -3.83 4.02 6.22
N ALA A 40 -4.79 4.12 5.29
CA ALA A 40 -4.64 3.61 3.94
C ALA A 40 -3.45 4.27 3.22
N GLU A 41 -3.39 5.61 3.24
CA GLU A 41 -2.31 6.38 2.61
C GLU A 41 -0.97 6.10 3.28
N GLY A 42 -0.93 6.07 4.62
CA GLY A 42 0.30 5.79 5.36
C GLY A 42 0.83 4.38 5.12
N THR A 43 -0.06 3.40 4.97
CA THR A 43 0.33 2.02 4.64
C THR A 43 0.84 1.91 3.21
N SER A 44 0.15 2.51 2.24
CA SER A 44 0.61 2.56 0.85
C SER A 44 1.97 3.27 0.71
N ALA A 45 2.17 4.37 1.42
CA ALA A 45 3.45 5.09 1.45
C ALA A 45 4.57 4.25 2.08
N SER A 46 4.30 3.57 3.21
CA SER A 46 5.27 2.69 3.86
C SER A 46 5.65 1.50 2.98
N ILE A 47 4.68 0.88 2.31
CA ILE A 47 4.96 -0.22 1.37
C ILE A 47 5.77 0.29 0.19
N ARG A 48 5.48 1.49 -0.32
CA ARG A 48 6.27 2.12 -1.39
C ARG A 48 7.70 2.36 -0.95
N GLU A 49 7.91 2.96 0.20
CA GLU A 49 9.25 3.20 0.76
C GLU A 49 10.02 1.89 0.97
N ASN A 50 9.35 0.89 1.58
CA ASN A 50 9.94 -0.44 1.78
C ASN A 50 10.32 -1.08 0.46
N LEU A 51 9.48 -0.99 -0.59
CA LEU A 51 9.78 -1.52 -1.91
C LEU A 51 10.88 -0.71 -2.63
N SER A 52 10.91 0.61 -2.49
CA SER A 52 11.96 1.45 -3.09
C SER A 52 13.34 1.17 -2.46
N ALA A 53 13.39 0.79 -1.18
CA ALA A 53 14.63 0.43 -0.50
C ALA A 53 15.27 -0.86 -1.05
N ILE A 54 14.47 -1.74 -1.66
CA ILE A 54 14.86 -3.04 -2.27
C ILE A 54 15.58 -2.86 -3.60
N GLY A 55 15.65 -1.63 -4.13
CA GLY A 55 16.06 -1.36 -5.50
C GLY A 55 14.88 -0.90 -6.35
N SER A 56 15.15 -0.03 -7.32
CA SER A 56 14.12 0.60 -8.13
C SER A 56 13.81 -0.21 -9.39
N ASN A 57 12.53 -0.44 -9.64
CA ASN A 57 11.98 -0.87 -10.93
C ASN A 57 12.32 -2.31 -11.33
N LEU A 58 12.28 -3.22 -10.36
CA LEU A 58 12.50 -4.63 -10.62
C LEU A 58 11.27 -5.29 -11.25
N ILE A 59 11.54 -6.14 -12.24
CA ILE A 59 10.58 -6.92 -12.99
C ILE A 59 11.02 -8.38 -12.91
N MET A 60 10.16 -9.22 -12.34
CA MET A 60 10.40 -10.65 -12.21
C MET A 60 9.55 -11.40 -13.22
N VAL A 61 10.19 -12.23 -14.03
CA VAL A 61 9.54 -13.17 -14.94
C VAL A 61 9.68 -14.56 -14.36
N SER A 62 8.56 -15.22 -14.07
CA SER A 62 8.53 -16.61 -13.64
C SER A 62 7.76 -17.48 -14.61
N PRO A 63 7.97 -18.81 -14.63
CA PRO A 63 7.09 -19.72 -15.34
C PRO A 63 5.65 -19.57 -14.81
N GLY A 64 4.69 -19.75 -15.70
CA GLY A 64 3.27 -19.73 -15.38
C GLY A 64 2.87 -20.97 -14.58
N PHE A 65 1.68 -20.92 -13.99
CA PHE A 65 1.12 -22.10 -13.33
C PHE A 65 0.48 -23.01 -14.38
N THR A 66 1.13 -24.10 -14.75
CA THR A 66 0.46 -25.15 -15.53
C THR A 66 -0.57 -25.83 -14.64
N ARG A 67 -1.85 -25.45 -14.82
CA ARG A 67 -2.98 -26.24 -14.33
C ARG A 67 -2.99 -27.56 -15.11
N GLY A 68 -2.43 -28.62 -14.53
CA GLY A 68 -2.65 -29.95 -15.07
C GLY A 68 -4.14 -30.32 -14.96
N GLY A 69 -4.63 -31.08 -15.93
CA GLY A 69 -5.98 -31.61 -15.91
C GLY A 69 -6.27 -32.36 -14.60
N GLY A 70 -7.39 -32.03 -13.95
CA GLY A 70 -7.83 -32.69 -12.71
C GLY A 70 -7.24 -32.11 -11.40
N GLY A 71 -6.74 -30.88 -11.39
CA GLY A 71 -6.30 -30.23 -10.15
C GLY A 71 -4.94 -30.70 -9.62
N ARG A 72 -4.15 -31.40 -10.45
CA ARG A 72 -2.75 -31.72 -10.17
C ARG A 72 -1.88 -30.78 -11.00
N VAL A 73 -0.90 -30.13 -10.40
CA VAL A 73 0.15 -29.42 -11.15
C VAL A 73 0.84 -30.47 -12.03
N SER A 74 0.79 -30.30 -13.35
CA SER A 74 1.43 -31.24 -14.27
C SER A 74 2.94 -31.16 -14.10
N THR A 75 3.55 -32.26 -13.66
CA THR A 75 5.01 -32.42 -13.52
C THR A 75 5.74 -32.63 -14.85
N SER A 76 5.03 -32.66 -15.98
CA SER A 76 5.63 -32.62 -17.32
C SER A 76 5.63 -31.19 -17.84
N LEU A 77 6.60 -30.40 -17.39
CA LEU A 77 7.05 -29.24 -18.15
C LEU A 77 7.73 -29.79 -19.42
N SER A 78 7.19 -29.51 -20.59
CA SER A 78 7.96 -29.73 -21.83
C SER A 78 9.14 -28.75 -21.81
N ASP A 79 10.28 -29.10 -22.42
CA ASP A 79 11.46 -28.20 -22.49
C ASP A 79 11.11 -26.82 -23.07
N SER A 80 10.05 -26.73 -23.89
CA SER A 80 9.50 -25.49 -24.45
C SER A 80 8.82 -24.56 -23.43
N ASP A 81 8.38 -25.09 -22.29
CA ASP A 81 7.64 -24.36 -21.25
C ASP A 81 8.57 -23.87 -20.12
N LEU A 82 9.88 -24.11 -20.24
CA LEU A 82 10.89 -23.71 -19.26
C LEU A 82 11.55 -22.39 -19.64
N LEU A 83 11.76 -21.52 -18.64
CA LEU A 83 12.65 -20.38 -18.78
C LEU A 83 14.10 -20.86 -18.81
N THR A 84 14.93 -20.26 -19.66
CA THR A 84 16.36 -20.60 -19.79
C THR A 84 17.22 -19.35 -19.68
N LYS A 85 18.54 -19.53 -19.56
CA LYS A 85 19.50 -18.42 -19.64
C LYS A 85 19.39 -17.66 -20.98
N ASP A 86 19.16 -18.36 -22.09
CA ASP A 86 19.01 -17.75 -23.42
C ASP A 86 17.85 -16.74 -23.50
N ASP A 87 16.78 -16.97 -22.72
CA ASP A 87 15.68 -16.01 -22.63
C ASP A 87 16.12 -14.70 -21.94
N ALA A 88 16.98 -14.79 -20.93
CA ALA A 88 17.55 -13.62 -20.28
C ALA A 88 18.45 -12.84 -21.26
N ASP A 89 19.28 -13.55 -22.03
CA ASP A 89 20.13 -12.95 -23.06
C ASP A 89 19.29 -12.26 -24.16
N LYS A 90 18.14 -12.84 -24.54
CA LYS A 90 17.19 -12.21 -25.47
C LYS A 90 16.55 -10.95 -24.90
N ILE A 91 16.19 -10.93 -23.62
CA ILE A 91 15.65 -9.72 -22.97
C ILE A 91 16.69 -8.60 -23.03
N VAL A 92 17.97 -8.90 -22.75
CA VAL A 92 19.05 -7.89 -22.85
C VAL A 92 19.17 -7.32 -24.27
N GLN A 93 18.98 -8.14 -25.31
CA GLN A 93 19.14 -7.73 -26.70
C GLN A 93 17.92 -7.00 -27.28
N LEU A 94 16.71 -7.39 -26.88
CA LEU A 94 15.46 -6.97 -27.52
C LEU A 94 14.69 -5.91 -26.71
N CYS A 95 15.01 -5.71 -25.43
CA CYS A 95 14.31 -4.77 -24.55
C CYS A 95 15.22 -3.57 -24.20
N PRO A 96 15.22 -2.49 -25.00
CA PRO A 96 16.06 -1.31 -24.74
C PRO A 96 15.71 -0.58 -23.44
N SER A 97 14.52 -0.82 -22.88
CA SER A 97 14.07 -0.20 -21.63
C SER A 97 14.68 -0.83 -20.37
N VAL A 98 15.35 -1.98 -20.51
CA VAL A 98 15.93 -2.77 -19.42
C VAL A 98 17.44 -2.53 -19.33
N VAL A 99 17.96 -2.24 -18.14
CA VAL A 99 19.39 -1.97 -17.92
C VAL A 99 20.14 -3.24 -17.52
N TYR A 100 19.62 -3.95 -16.53
CA TYR A 100 20.24 -5.15 -15.98
C TYR A 100 19.28 -6.33 -16.06
N VAL A 101 19.80 -7.50 -16.39
CA VAL A 101 19.05 -8.76 -16.42
C VAL A 101 19.92 -9.84 -15.81
N THR A 102 19.36 -10.60 -14.89
CA THR A 102 20.00 -11.78 -14.32
C THR A 102 19.05 -12.98 -14.37
N PRO A 103 19.47 -14.10 -14.97
CA PRO A 103 18.78 -15.36 -14.76
C PRO A 103 18.94 -15.76 -13.28
N LEU A 104 17.87 -16.28 -12.68
CA LEU A 104 17.88 -16.77 -11.31
C LEU A 104 17.66 -18.28 -11.31
N GLN A 105 18.65 -19.03 -10.87
CA GLN A 105 18.47 -20.41 -10.44
C GLN A 105 18.45 -20.47 -8.92
N GLN A 106 17.38 -21.03 -8.35
CA GLN A 106 17.29 -21.20 -6.91
C GLN A 106 16.96 -22.63 -6.50
N GLY A 107 17.36 -22.99 -5.28
CA GLY A 107 17.01 -24.24 -4.63
C GLY A 107 17.46 -24.27 -3.18
N ASN A 108 16.89 -25.20 -2.42
CA ASN A 108 17.23 -25.37 -1.01
C ASN A 108 18.42 -26.33 -0.89
N PHE A 109 19.45 -25.89 -0.17
CA PHE A 109 20.64 -26.67 0.12
C PHE A 109 20.94 -26.64 1.61
N ILE A 110 21.64 -27.67 2.08
CA ILE A 110 22.24 -27.67 3.41
C ILE A 110 23.63 -27.05 3.26
N ALA A 111 23.82 -25.91 3.89
CA ALA A 111 25.14 -25.30 4.06
C ALA A 111 25.78 -25.87 5.32
N GLN A 112 27.06 -26.23 5.24
CA GLN A 112 27.79 -26.84 6.34
C GLN A 112 29.18 -26.21 6.47
N TYR A 113 29.54 -25.88 7.70
CA TYR A 113 30.88 -25.47 8.09
C TYR A 113 31.24 -26.18 9.40
N GLU A 114 32.31 -26.99 9.39
CA GLU A 114 32.73 -27.82 10.53
C GLU A 114 31.56 -28.63 11.14
N ARG A 115 31.16 -28.32 12.38
CA ARG A 115 30.05 -28.97 13.11
C ARG A 115 28.70 -28.27 12.92
N GLN A 116 28.68 -27.06 12.33
CA GLN A 116 27.47 -26.29 12.10
C GLN A 116 26.87 -26.62 10.74
N ASN A 117 25.55 -26.66 10.68
CA ASN A 117 24.81 -26.76 9.43
C ASN A 117 23.52 -25.94 9.51
N THR A 118 23.08 -25.47 8.35
CA THR A 118 21.80 -24.78 8.21
C THR A 118 21.19 -25.10 6.85
N MET A 119 19.87 -25.01 6.77
CA MET A 119 19.16 -25.08 5.51
C MET A 119 19.01 -23.65 4.95
N SER A 120 19.61 -23.42 3.79
CA SER A 120 19.64 -22.10 3.15
C SER A 120 19.22 -22.20 1.69
N THR A 121 18.67 -21.11 1.18
CA THR A 121 18.36 -20.98 -0.24
C THR A 121 19.64 -20.60 -0.99
N VAL A 122 20.05 -21.38 -1.98
CA VAL A 122 21.16 -20.97 -2.86
C VAL A 122 20.57 -20.20 -4.03
N LEU A 123 21.08 -19.00 -4.26
CA LEU A 123 20.73 -18.12 -5.37
C LEU A 123 21.91 -18.06 -6.34
N ALA A 124 21.71 -18.58 -7.54
CA ALA A 124 22.68 -18.53 -8.62
C ALA A 124 22.25 -17.45 -9.61
N VAL A 125 23.08 -16.41 -9.73
CA VAL A 125 22.77 -15.11 -10.35
C VAL A 125 24.03 -14.44 -10.91
N TYR A 126 23.84 -13.40 -11.72
CA TYR A 126 24.91 -12.51 -12.16
C TYR A 126 25.28 -11.47 -11.10
N PRO A 127 26.51 -10.90 -11.16
CA PRO A 127 26.99 -9.91 -10.20
C PRO A 127 26.07 -8.70 -10.04
N ASP A 128 25.39 -8.28 -11.12
CA ASP A 128 24.50 -7.12 -11.12
C ASP A 128 23.39 -7.19 -10.07
N ILE A 129 23.02 -8.39 -9.61
CA ILE A 129 21.97 -8.59 -8.60
C ILE A 129 22.18 -7.74 -7.35
N PHE A 130 23.43 -7.51 -6.94
CA PHE A 130 23.75 -6.76 -5.72
C PHE A 130 23.35 -5.29 -5.87
N ASN A 131 23.57 -4.72 -7.05
CA ASN A 131 23.15 -3.35 -7.38
C ASN A 131 21.65 -3.29 -7.64
N MET A 132 21.11 -4.25 -8.40
CA MET A 132 19.69 -4.35 -8.73
C MET A 132 18.81 -4.40 -7.47
N MET A 133 19.22 -5.20 -6.47
CA MET A 133 18.48 -5.40 -5.23
C MET A 133 18.99 -4.54 -4.06
N ASN A 134 19.88 -3.57 -4.32
CA ASN A 134 20.50 -2.69 -3.31
C ASN A 134 21.04 -3.45 -2.08
N LEU A 135 21.66 -4.61 -2.30
CA LEU A 135 22.18 -5.48 -1.24
C LEU A 135 23.50 -4.92 -0.73
N GLN A 136 23.52 -4.49 0.53
CA GLN A 136 24.74 -3.95 1.15
C GLN A 136 25.59 -5.03 1.80
N LEU A 137 26.91 -4.89 1.75
CA LEU A 137 27.85 -5.75 2.45
C LEU A 137 28.06 -5.28 3.88
N ALA A 138 27.85 -6.18 4.84
CA ALA A 138 28.34 -5.99 6.20
C ALA A 138 29.87 -6.14 6.24
N GLN A 139 30.41 -7.10 5.47
CA GLN A 139 31.84 -7.41 5.44
C GLN A 139 32.25 -8.02 4.09
N GLY A 140 33.49 -7.79 3.67
CA GLY A 140 34.09 -8.46 2.51
C GLY A 140 33.77 -7.76 1.19
N GLU A 141 33.63 -8.55 0.12
CA GLU A 141 33.47 -8.06 -1.25
C GLU A 141 32.38 -8.85 -2.01
N TYR A 142 31.81 -8.23 -3.04
CA TYR A 142 30.94 -8.91 -4.00
C TYR A 142 31.77 -9.79 -4.93
N PHE A 143 31.15 -10.81 -5.53
CA PHE A 143 31.76 -11.46 -6.70
C PHE A 143 31.58 -10.58 -7.94
N THR A 144 32.53 -10.66 -8.86
CA THR A 144 32.65 -9.81 -10.05
C THR A 144 32.34 -10.57 -11.33
N ASP A 145 32.26 -9.86 -12.46
CA ASP A 145 32.12 -10.50 -13.78
C ASP A 145 33.28 -11.45 -14.10
N ASP A 146 34.49 -11.17 -13.59
CA ASP A 146 35.64 -12.07 -13.73
C ASP A 146 35.43 -13.39 -12.97
N ASP A 147 34.76 -13.33 -11.81
CA ASP A 147 34.42 -14.53 -11.03
C ASP A 147 33.36 -15.37 -11.73
N GLU A 148 32.37 -14.72 -12.36
CA GLU A 148 31.35 -15.36 -13.19
C GLU A 148 31.98 -15.98 -14.45
N ASN A 149 32.77 -15.22 -15.21
CA ASN A 149 33.44 -15.72 -16.42
C ASN A 149 34.41 -16.88 -16.13
N SER A 150 35.12 -16.80 -15.00
CA SER A 150 36.06 -17.85 -14.56
C SER A 150 35.38 -19.00 -13.80
N ARG A 151 34.06 -18.95 -13.59
CA ARG A 151 33.26 -19.93 -12.84
C ARG A 151 33.83 -20.22 -11.44
N LYS A 152 34.31 -19.17 -10.76
CA LYS A 152 34.96 -19.29 -9.45
C LYS A 152 33.94 -19.77 -8.41
N ARG A 153 34.44 -20.56 -7.45
CA ARG A 153 33.63 -21.11 -6.36
C ARG A 153 33.63 -20.15 -5.18
N VAL A 154 33.04 -18.98 -5.40
CA VAL A 154 32.91 -17.94 -4.38
C VAL A 154 31.44 -17.78 -3.99
N ALA A 155 31.19 -17.40 -2.74
CA ALA A 155 29.86 -17.19 -2.21
C ALA A 155 29.81 -15.89 -1.40
N VAL A 156 28.70 -15.18 -1.54
CA VAL A 156 28.28 -14.11 -0.64
C VAL A 156 27.11 -14.66 0.18
N ILE A 157 27.18 -14.56 1.50
CA ILE A 157 26.18 -15.17 2.40
C ILE A 157 25.32 -14.12 3.09
N GLY A 158 24.05 -14.45 3.30
CA GLY A 158 23.13 -13.64 4.09
C GLY A 158 23.51 -13.57 5.57
N LYS A 159 22.99 -12.55 6.26
CA LYS A 159 23.31 -12.29 7.67
C LYS A 159 22.96 -13.46 8.59
N GLU A 160 21.77 -14.07 8.42
CA GLU A 160 21.33 -15.19 9.27
C GLU A 160 22.16 -16.45 8.98
N VAL A 161 22.53 -16.70 7.71
CA VAL A 161 23.41 -17.82 7.35
C VAL A 161 24.80 -17.65 7.99
N ALA A 162 25.32 -16.42 8.02
CA ALA A 162 26.60 -16.13 8.66
C ALA A 162 26.56 -16.37 10.17
N GLU A 163 25.50 -15.94 10.85
CA GLU A 163 25.32 -16.13 12.30
C GLU A 163 25.17 -17.61 12.68
N GLU A 164 24.45 -18.40 11.89
CA GLU A 164 24.24 -19.83 12.16
C GLU A 164 25.50 -20.68 11.86
N LEU A 165 26.24 -20.36 10.80
CA LEU A 165 27.45 -21.12 10.42
C LEU A 165 28.71 -20.67 11.15
N PHE A 166 28.79 -19.39 11.54
CA PHE A 166 29.97 -18.76 12.13
C PHE A 166 29.61 -17.97 13.39
N PRO A 167 29.22 -18.65 14.49
CA PRO A 167 28.86 -17.98 15.75
C PRO A 167 30.01 -17.15 16.35
N ASP A 168 31.27 -17.48 16.01
CA ASP A 168 32.47 -16.74 16.45
C ASP A 168 32.78 -15.49 15.60
N GLY A 169 31.96 -15.17 14.59
CA GLY A 169 31.94 -13.87 13.90
C GLY A 169 32.89 -13.69 12.72
N ASP A 170 33.68 -14.70 12.34
CA ASP A 170 34.60 -14.66 11.21
C ASP A 170 34.16 -15.62 10.10
N ALA A 171 33.56 -15.11 9.02
CA ALA A 171 33.08 -15.91 7.89
C ALA A 171 33.95 -15.77 6.63
N ILE A 172 34.69 -14.67 6.48
CA ILE A 172 35.40 -14.32 5.24
C ILE A 172 36.59 -15.25 5.04
N GLY A 173 36.79 -15.70 3.79
CA GLY A 173 37.88 -16.60 3.42
C GLY A 173 37.65 -18.06 3.79
N LYS A 174 36.68 -18.35 4.66
CA LYS A 174 36.33 -19.72 5.05
C LYS A 174 35.58 -20.42 3.91
N THR A 175 35.73 -21.73 3.86
CA THR A 175 35.09 -22.56 2.83
C THR A 175 33.90 -23.28 3.41
N ILE A 176 32.71 -22.97 2.92
CA ILE A 176 31.46 -23.66 3.25
C ILE A 176 31.18 -24.77 2.25
N LYS A 177 30.57 -25.85 2.73
CA LYS A 177 30.10 -26.95 1.88
C LYS A 177 28.61 -26.77 1.63
N ILE A 178 28.25 -26.63 0.37
CA ILE A 178 26.87 -26.55 -0.09
C ILE A 178 26.47 -27.93 -0.59
N ALA A 179 25.50 -28.55 0.08
CA ALA A 179 25.07 -29.91 -0.16
C ALA A 179 23.57 -30.01 -0.46
N SER A 180 23.21 -30.77 -1.49
CA SER A 180 21.86 -31.26 -1.74
C SER A 180 21.90 -32.80 -1.81
N GLN A 181 20.77 -33.44 -2.04
CA GLN A 181 20.68 -34.91 -2.15
C GLN A 181 21.61 -35.47 -3.23
N SER A 182 21.89 -34.69 -4.28
CA SER A 182 22.61 -35.17 -5.47
C SER A 182 24.00 -34.56 -5.67
N THR A 183 24.34 -33.51 -4.92
CA THR A 183 25.57 -32.73 -5.16
C THR A 183 26.15 -32.21 -3.84
N ARG A 184 27.48 -32.23 -3.72
CA ARG A 184 28.23 -31.54 -2.66
C ARG A 184 29.37 -30.74 -3.27
N GLN A 185 29.40 -29.43 -3.03
CA GLN A 185 30.45 -28.56 -3.56
C GLN A 185 30.94 -27.58 -2.49
N ASN A 186 32.22 -27.24 -2.57
CA ASN A 186 32.85 -26.28 -1.68
C ASN A 186 32.86 -24.90 -2.33
N PHE A 187 32.46 -23.88 -1.57
CA PHE A 187 32.49 -22.47 -1.95
C PHE A 187 33.20 -21.66 -0.89
N ARG A 188 34.08 -20.75 -1.31
CA ARG A 188 34.78 -19.82 -0.42
C ARG A 188 33.90 -18.59 -0.19
N VAL A 189 33.63 -18.28 1.07
CA VAL A 189 32.89 -17.07 1.45
C VAL A 189 33.80 -15.86 1.22
N ILE A 190 33.32 -14.89 0.45
CA ILE A 190 34.05 -13.65 0.15
C ILE A 190 33.33 -12.40 0.66
N GLY A 191 32.04 -12.51 0.98
CA GLY A 191 31.25 -11.41 1.50
C GLY A 191 30.10 -11.89 2.39
N VAL A 192 29.69 -11.01 3.31
CA VAL A 192 28.52 -11.18 4.18
C VAL A 192 27.62 -9.98 4.00
N LEU A 193 26.34 -10.20 3.73
CA LEU A 193 25.36 -9.13 3.55
C LEU A 193 24.91 -8.53 4.88
N GLU A 194 24.52 -7.26 4.84
CA GLU A 194 23.71 -6.64 5.88
C GLU A 194 22.30 -7.20 5.87
N LYS A 195 21.64 -7.10 7.03
CA LYS A 195 20.27 -7.58 7.18
C LYS A 195 19.33 -6.71 6.33
N SER A 196 18.70 -7.32 5.34
CA SER A 196 17.86 -6.61 4.35
C SER A 196 16.39 -7.08 4.37
N GLY A 197 16.06 -8.16 5.08
CA GLY A 197 14.69 -8.70 5.13
C GLY A 197 14.29 -9.42 3.84
N THR A 198 12.99 -9.60 3.61
CA THR A 198 12.48 -10.26 2.38
C THR A 198 12.25 -9.23 1.27
N LEU A 199 12.84 -9.48 0.11
CA LEU A 199 12.84 -8.64 -1.08
C LEU A 199 12.17 -9.36 -2.27
N LEU A 200 11.05 -8.85 -2.81
CA LEU A 200 10.38 -9.41 -4.00
C LEU A 200 10.31 -10.95 -4.01
N PHE A 201 9.87 -11.54 -2.88
CA PHE A 201 9.77 -12.99 -2.63
C PHE A 201 11.08 -13.76 -2.38
N ILE A 202 12.22 -13.10 -2.44
CA ILE A 202 13.54 -13.65 -2.09
C ILE A 202 13.92 -13.18 -0.70
N ASN A 203 14.50 -14.03 0.14
CA ASN A 203 15.05 -13.64 1.42
C ASN A 203 16.58 -13.73 1.38
N PRO A 204 17.31 -12.63 1.09
CA PRO A 204 18.76 -12.60 1.09
C PRO A 204 19.40 -13.01 2.42
N ASP A 205 18.76 -12.71 3.56
CA ASP A 205 19.30 -12.99 4.89
C ASP A 205 19.52 -14.50 5.12
N ARG A 206 18.64 -15.34 4.56
CA ARG A 206 18.71 -16.81 4.59
C ARG A 206 19.28 -17.43 3.30
N SER A 207 19.92 -16.62 2.46
CA SER A 207 20.41 -17.05 1.16
C SER A 207 21.93 -17.13 1.08
N ILE A 208 22.40 -18.00 0.18
CA ILE A 208 23.79 -18.09 -0.24
C ILE A 208 23.83 -17.74 -1.72
N ILE A 209 24.40 -16.58 -2.03
CA ILE A 209 24.46 -16.04 -3.38
C ILE A 209 25.78 -16.46 -4.02
N VAL A 210 25.70 -17.08 -5.20
CA VAL A 210 26.85 -17.62 -5.93
C VAL A 210 26.78 -17.23 -7.41
N PRO A 211 27.93 -17.18 -8.11
CA PRO A 211 27.94 -16.93 -9.55
C PRO A 211 27.13 -17.98 -10.31
N PHE A 212 26.26 -17.53 -11.22
CA PHE A 212 25.36 -18.37 -12.00
C PHE A 212 26.09 -19.53 -12.70
N SER A 213 27.17 -19.22 -13.43
CA SER A 213 27.98 -20.18 -14.17
C SER A 213 28.60 -21.28 -13.28
N ALA A 214 28.95 -20.96 -12.03
CA ALA A 214 29.56 -21.89 -11.10
C ALA A 214 28.52 -22.88 -10.56
N ALA A 215 27.29 -22.41 -10.35
CA ALA A 215 26.19 -23.18 -9.80
C ALA A 215 25.45 -24.00 -10.86
N GLU A 216 25.25 -23.48 -12.07
CA GLU A 216 24.57 -24.16 -13.18
C GLU A 216 25.20 -25.53 -13.46
N GLN A 217 26.53 -25.58 -13.61
CA GLN A 217 27.24 -26.81 -13.94
C GLN A 217 27.44 -27.75 -12.76
N ARG A 218 27.57 -27.20 -11.55
CA ARG A 218 28.02 -27.97 -10.39
C ARG A 218 26.91 -28.28 -9.42
N LEU A 219 26.09 -27.31 -9.06
CA LEU A 219 25.03 -27.44 -8.06
C LEU A 219 23.74 -27.98 -8.68
N PHE A 220 23.21 -27.26 -9.66
CA PHE A 220 21.88 -27.54 -10.23
C PHE A 220 21.88 -28.55 -11.37
N ARG A 221 22.93 -28.56 -12.20
CA ARG A 221 23.11 -29.49 -13.34
C ARG A 221 21.90 -29.50 -14.30
N ARG A 222 21.32 -28.32 -14.53
CA ARG A 222 20.13 -28.10 -15.38
C ARG A 222 20.27 -26.79 -16.16
N SER A 223 19.68 -26.73 -17.35
CA SER A 223 19.73 -25.57 -18.26
C SER A 223 18.58 -24.57 -18.06
N TYR A 224 17.55 -24.93 -17.28
CA TYR A 224 16.42 -24.04 -17.00
C TYR A 224 16.64 -23.20 -15.74
N VAL A 225 16.01 -22.02 -15.71
CA VAL A 225 16.07 -21.06 -14.62
C VAL A 225 14.74 -21.02 -13.88
N SER A 226 14.77 -20.65 -12.61
CA SER A 226 13.57 -20.52 -11.78
C SER A 226 12.78 -19.25 -12.10
N SER A 227 13.49 -18.19 -12.45
CA SER A 227 12.94 -16.92 -12.89
C SER A 227 14.02 -16.11 -13.59
N ILE A 228 13.62 -15.01 -14.23
CA ILE A 228 14.50 -13.98 -14.75
C ILE A 228 14.16 -12.70 -14.01
N VAL A 229 15.16 -12.02 -13.47
CA VAL A 229 14.99 -10.72 -12.82
C VAL A 229 15.59 -9.67 -13.75
N ALA A 230 14.82 -8.64 -14.05
CA ALA A 230 15.21 -7.51 -14.88
C ALA A 230 15.02 -6.21 -14.10
N GLN A 231 15.79 -5.19 -14.43
CA GLN A 231 15.66 -3.85 -13.88
C GLN A 231 15.39 -2.85 -15.00
N ALA A 232 14.28 -2.12 -14.92
CA ALA A 232 13.99 -1.05 -15.86
C ALA A 232 14.88 0.19 -15.59
N SER A 233 15.15 0.96 -16.64
CA SER A 233 16.02 2.15 -16.58
C SER A 233 15.52 3.24 -15.63
N SER A 234 14.19 3.38 -15.53
CA SER A 234 13.55 4.32 -14.61
C SER A 234 12.12 3.88 -14.32
N GLU A 235 11.46 4.54 -13.36
CA GLU A 235 10.06 4.25 -13.00
C GLU A 235 9.13 4.56 -14.17
N GLU A 236 9.41 5.62 -14.92
CA GLU A 236 8.60 6.05 -16.06
C GLU A 236 8.63 5.07 -17.24
N VAL A 237 9.73 4.31 -17.37
CA VAL A 237 9.91 3.34 -18.45
C VAL A 237 9.63 1.90 -17.97
N ALA A 238 9.32 1.69 -16.68
CA ALA A 238 9.05 0.37 -16.12
C ALA A 238 7.88 -0.33 -16.82
N THR A 239 6.78 0.39 -17.10
CA THR A 239 5.64 -0.15 -17.84
C THR A 239 6.03 -0.54 -19.27
N GLN A 240 6.88 0.24 -19.93
CA GLN A 240 7.38 -0.07 -21.27
C GLN A 240 8.27 -1.31 -21.25
N ALA A 241 9.17 -1.43 -20.26
CA ALA A 241 10.01 -2.60 -20.07
C ALA A 241 9.18 -3.88 -19.85
N VAL A 242 8.08 -3.80 -19.09
CA VAL A 242 7.14 -4.92 -18.91
C VAL A 242 6.55 -5.34 -20.26
N ASN A 243 6.09 -4.40 -21.09
CA ASN A 243 5.51 -4.71 -22.41
C ASN A 243 6.55 -5.30 -23.38
N GLU A 244 7.79 -4.82 -23.35
CA GLU A 244 8.88 -5.36 -24.16
C GLU A 244 9.21 -6.81 -23.75
N ILE A 245 9.33 -7.06 -22.44
CA ILE A 245 9.54 -8.40 -21.89
C ILE A 245 8.36 -9.31 -22.23
N ASP A 246 7.12 -8.82 -22.13
CA ASP A 246 5.91 -9.56 -22.49
C ASP A 246 5.93 -9.98 -23.96
N ALA A 247 6.32 -9.09 -24.88
CA ALA A 247 6.45 -9.42 -26.29
C ALA A 247 7.51 -10.51 -26.55
N VAL A 248 8.66 -10.45 -25.86
CA VAL A 248 9.71 -11.48 -25.95
C VAL A 248 9.21 -12.83 -25.43
N MET A 249 8.55 -12.84 -24.27
CA MET A 249 8.00 -14.07 -23.68
C MET A 249 6.86 -14.64 -24.51
N PHE A 250 5.95 -13.80 -25.00
CA PHE A 250 4.85 -14.20 -25.86
C PHE A 250 5.36 -14.80 -27.18
N SER A 251 6.42 -14.24 -27.78
CA SER A 251 7.04 -14.81 -28.98
C SER A 251 7.57 -16.23 -28.77
N LYS A 252 7.99 -16.57 -27.54
CA LYS A 252 8.47 -17.92 -27.19
C LYS A 252 7.32 -18.86 -26.85
N PHE A 253 6.45 -18.46 -25.92
CA PHE A 253 5.46 -19.35 -25.33
C PHE A 253 4.14 -19.41 -26.11
N GLN A 254 3.85 -18.37 -26.90
CA GLN A 254 2.59 -18.15 -27.64
C GLN A 254 1.33 -18.22 -26.76
N ASP A 255 1.50 -18.14 -25.45
CA ASP A 255 0.45 -18.29 -24.45
C ASP A 255 0.84 -17.52 -23.18
N THR A 256 0.00 -16.56 -22.79
CA THR A 256 0.18 -15.71 -21.61
C THR A 256 0.00 -16.48 -20.29
N GLU A 257 -0.59 -17.67 -20.29
CA GLU A 257 -0.72 -18.49 -19.08
C GLU A 257 0.57 -19.24 -18.72
N LYS A 258 1.52 -19.34 -19.67
CA LYS A 258 2.78 -20.09 -19.51
C LYS A 258 3.91 -19.30 -18.87
N TYR A 259 3.76 -18.00 -18.72
CA TYR A 259 4.70 -17.14 -18.01
C TYR A 259 3.95 -16.12 -17.18
N ARG A 260 4.63 -15.53 -16.21
CA ARG A 260 4.08 -14.48 -15.36
C ARG A 260 5.13 -13.40 -15.21
N ILE A 261 4.71 -12.17 -15.45
CA ILE A 261 5.52 -10.98 -15.22
C ILE A 261 4.95 -10.28 -13.99
N VAL A 262 5.80 -10.02 -13.01
CA VAL A 262 5.48 -9.26 -11.81
C VAL A 262 6.43 -8.09 -11.73
N SER A 263 5.89 -6.88 -11.85
CA SER A 263 6.65 -5.65 -11.60
C SER A 263 6.32 -5.11 -10.20
N GLN A 264 7.26 -4.32 -9.67
CA GLN A 264 7.04 -3.56 -8.43
C GLN A 264 5.83 -2.62 -8.54
N GLU A 265 5.61 -2.00 -9.70
CA GLU A 265 4.47 -1.14 -9.97
C GLU A 265 3.14 -1.91 -9.88
N ALA A 266 3.04 -3.09 -10.50
CA ALA A 266 1.85 -3.92 -10.43
C ALA A 266 1.53 -4.36 -8.98
N MET A 267 2.56 -4.60 -8.16
CA MET A 267 2.40 -4.90 -6.75
C MET A 267 1.86 -3.69 -5.97
N LEU A 268 2.42 -2.50 -6.21
CA LEU A 268 1.92 -1.25 -5.62
C LEU A 268 0.49 -0.95 -6.04
N GLU A 269 0.15 -1.19 -7.30
CA GLU A 269 -1.22 -1.04 -7.80
C GLU A 269 -2.18 -1.98 -7.08
N THR A 270 -1.81 -3.26 -6.93
CA THR A 270 -2.62 -4.26 -6.20
C THR A 270 -2.84 -3.85 -4.74
N VAL A 271 -1.80 -3.34 -4.07
CA VAL A 271 -1.90 -2.80 -2.71
C VAL A 271 -2.85 -1.60 -2.68
N ASN A 272 -2.70 -0.64 -3.59
CA ASN A 272 -3.55 0.54 -3.66
C ASN A 272 -5.02 0.18 -3.94
N GLN A 273 -5.27 -0.77 -4.85
CA GLN A 273 -6.62 -1.28 -5.13
C GLN A 273 -7.24 -1.93 -3.90
N THR A 274 -6.46 -2.73 -3.16
CA THR A 274 -6.91 -3.36 -1.91
C THR A 274 -7.20 -2.33 -0.83
N MET A 275 -6.32 -1.34 -0.66
CA MET A 275 -6.49 -0.24 0.29
C MET A 275 -7.68 0.65 -0.08
N ALA A 276 -7.92 0.88 -1.37
CA ALA A 276 -9.08 1.61 -1.85
C ALA A 276 -10.39 0.84 -1.55
N LEU A 277 -10.41 -0.47 -1.74
CA LEU A 277 -11.55 -1.32 -1.38
C LEU A 277 -11.83 -1.28 0.13
N LEU A 278 -10.80 -1.43 0.96
CA LEU A 278 -10.94 -1.32 2.42
C LEU A 278 -11.42 0.07 2.84
N SER A 279 -10.86 1.12 2.24
CA SER A 279 -11.27 2.51 2.46
C SER A 279 -12.73 2.74 2.06
N PHE A 280 -13.18 2.12 0.98
CA PHE A 280 -14.58 2.19 0.54
C PHE A 280 -15.51 1.48 1.54
N MET A 281 -15.15 0.28 2.02
CA MET A 281 -15.96 -0.45 3.00
C MET A 281 -16.08 0.31 4.33
N LEU A 282 -14.94 0.76 4.86
CA LEU A 282 -14.89 1.50 6.13
C LEU A 282 -15.51 2.90 5.99
N GLY A 283 -15.27 3.55 4.85
CA GLY A 283 -15.92 4.82 4.47
C GLY A 283 -17.43 4.68 4.34
N SER A 284 -17.95 3.55 3.85
CA SER A 284 -19.39 3.28 3.81
C SER A 284 -19.98 3.17 5.23
N ILE A 285 -19.29 2.49 6.14
CA ILE A 285 -19.69 2.39 7.55
C ILE A 285 -19.69 3.79 8.19
N ALA A 286 -18.64 4.58 7.97
CA ALA A 286 -18.56 5.95 8.43
C ALA A 286 -19.64 6.85 7.79
N GLY A 287 -19.99 6.60 6.52
CA GLY A 287 -21.09 7.23 5.80
C GLY A 287 -22.44 6.97 6.44
N ILE A 288 -22.70 5.76 6.92
CA ILE A 288 -23.91 5.44 7.70
C ILE A 288 -23.92 6.24 9.01
N SER A 289 -22.78 6.36 9.71
CA SER A 289 -22.68 7.21 10.90
C SER A 289 -22.96 8.69 10.61
N LEU A 290 -22.47 9.19 9.48
CA LEU A 290 -22.75 10.55 9.01
C LEU A 290 -24.23 10.76 8.67
N LEU A 291 -24.90 9.77 8.07
CA LEU A 291 -26.34 9.81 7.83
C LEU A 291 -27.13 9.88 9.13
N VAL A 292 -26.79 9.03 10.11
CA VAL A 292 -27.43 9.04 11.44
C VAL A 292 -27.20 10.38 12.15
N GLY A 293 -25.97 10.91 12.10
CA GLY A 293 -25.64 12.24 12.63
C GLY A 293 -26.41 13.36 11.90
N GLY A 294 -26.53 13.26 10.57
CA GLY A 294 -27.30 14.17 9.74
C GLY A 294 -28.79 14.19 10.07
N ILE A 295 -29.40 13.02 10.30
CA ILE A 295 -30.79 12.90 10.79
C ILE A 295 -30.93 13.59 12.17
N GLY A 296 -29.92 13.41 13.04
CA GLY A 296 -29.84 14.11 14.32
C GLY A 296 -29.83 15.64 14.18
N ILE A 297 -29.14 16.17 13.16
CA ILE A 297 -29.16 17.61 12.83
C ILE A 297 -30.51 18.03 12.26
N MET A 298 -31.10 17.24 11.36
CA MET A 298 -32.42 17.55 10.81
C MET A 298 -33.47 17.65 11.94
N ASN A 299 -33.45 16.72 12.89
CA ASN A 299 -34.38 16.71 14.01
C ASN A 299 -34.20 17.93 14.93
N ILE A 300 -32.96 18.26 15.33
CA ILE A 300 -32.74 19.45 16.15
C ILE A 300 -33.16 20.73 15.41
N MET A 301 -32.90 20.82 14.12
CA MET A 301 -33.32 21.97 13.31
C MET A 301 -34.84 22.06 13.19
N LEU A 302 -35.55 20.95 13.03
CA LEU A 302 -37.02 20.94 13.05
C LEU A 302 -37.58 21.42 14.38
N VAL A 303 -37.02 20.96 15.50
CA VAL A 303 -37.44 21.40 16.83
C VAL A 303 -37.10 22.88 17.05
N THR A 304 -35.94 23.34 16.58
CA THR A 304 -35.54 24.76 16.65
C THR A 304 -36.49 25.64 15.85
N VAL A 305 -36.93 25.19 14.67
CA VAL A 305 -37.95 25.90 13.86
C VAL A 305 -39.28 25.97 14.60
N THR A 306 -39.69 24.91 15.29
CA THR A 306 -40.93 24.93 16.09
C THR A 306 -40.82 25.82 17.33
N GLU A 307 -39.69 25.80 18.04
CA GLU A 307 -39.43 26.66 19.21
C GLU A 307 -39.37 28.15 18.79
N ARG A 308 -38.94 28.45 17.56
CA ARG A 308 -38.84 29.81 17.01
C ARG A 308 -39.99 30.21 16.09
N THR A 309 -41.10 29.48 16.08
CA THR A 309 -42.24 29.73 15.18
C THR A 309 -42.70 31.19 15.25
N ARG A 310 -42.92 31.73 16.46
CA ARG A 310 -43.38 33.11 16.67
C ARG A 310 -42.38 34.15 16.18
N GLU A 311 -41.08 33.93 16.40
CA GLU A 311 -40.01 34.82 15.95
C GLU A 311 -39.95 34.88 14.40
N ILE A 312 -40.07 33.73 13.74
CA ILE A 312 -40.13 33.62 12.27
C ILE A 312 -41.35 34.37 11.74
N GLY A 313 -42.49 34.26 12.43
CA GLY A 313 -43.74 34.96 12.11
C GLY A 313 -43.58 36.48 12.15
N VAL A 314 -42.96 37.02 13.20
CA VAL A 314 -42.67 38.46 13.34
C VAL A 314 -41.75 38.93 12.21
N ARG A 315 -40.65 38.21 11.93
CA ARG A 315 -39.71 38.59 10.85
C ARG A 315 -40.39 38.66 9.49
N LYS A 316 -41.27 37.70 9.20
CA LYS A 316 -42.05 37.71 7.96
C LYS A 316 -43.10 38.81 7.90
N ALA A 317 -43.76 39.12 9.02
CA ALA A 317 -44.74 40.22 9.09
C ALA A 317 -44.08 41.59 8.84
N VAL A 318 -42.81 41.74 9.22
CA VAL A 318 -42.01 42.96 8.98
C VAL A 318 -41.35 42.95 7.58
N GLY A 319 -41.60 41.94 6.74
CA GLY A 319 -41.21 41.92 5.33
C GLY A 319 -40.02 41.03 4.97
N ALA A 320 -39.58 40.12 5.84
CA ALA A 320 -38.52 39.17 5.48
C ALA A 320 -38.97 38.20 4.36
N ASN A 321 -38.26 38.25 3.22
CA ASN A 321 -38.50 37.33 2.11
C ASN A 321 -38.18 35.87 2.48
N ARG A 322 -38.87 34.92 1.84
CA ARG A 322 -38.67 33.46 2.06
C ARG A 322 -37.19 33.04 1.94
N ARG A 323 -36.45 33.64 1.02
CA ARG A 323 -35.01 33.39 0.82
C ARG A 323 -34.17 33.80 2.03
N HIS A 324 -34.51 34.88 2.74
CA HIS A 324 -33.77 35.31 3.93
C HIS A 324 -33.92 34.27 5.06
N ILE A 325 -35.15 33.81 5.31
CA ILE A 325 -35.43 32.78 6.31
C ILE A 325 -34.76 31.46 5.94
N LEU A 326 -34.84 31.05 4.66
CA LEU A 326 -34.18 29.85 4.17
C LEU A 326 -32.66 29.90 4.41
N MET A 327 -32.00 30.97 3.96
CA MET A 327 -30.55 31.13 4.10
C MET A 327 -30.10 31.18 5.55
N GLN A 328 -30.90 31.76 6.45
CA GLN A 328 -30.59 31.81 7.88
C GLN A 328 -30.51 30.40 8.49
N PHE A 329 -31.56 29.60 8.35
CA PHE A 329 -31.59 28.25 8.92
C PHE A 329 -30.61 27.29 8.22
N LEU A 330 -30.38 27.49 6.92
CA LEU A 330 -29.38 26.72 6.18
C LEU A 330 -27.96 27.05 6.68
N LEU A 331 -27.62 28.33 6.85
CA LEU A 331 -26.33 28.74 7.41
C LEU A 331 -26.15 28.24 8.84
N GLU A 332 -27.19 28.22 9.66
CA GLU A 332 -27.15 27.67 11.02
C GLU A 332 -26.79 26.17 11.00
N SER A 333 -27.39 25.40 10.07
CA SER A 333 -27.07 23.98 9.86
C SER A 333 -25.65 23.74 9.35
N ILE A 334 -25.19 24.58 8.41
CA ILE A 334 -23.82 24.52 7.87
C ILE A 334 -22.79 24.86 8.95
N ILE A 335 -23.03 25.90 9.75
CA ILE A 335 -22.12 26.27 10.85
C ILE A 335 -22.03 25.15 11.87
N LEU A 336 -23.17 24.55 12.24
CA LEU A 336 -23.22 23.40 13.16
C LEU A 336 -22.39 22.21 12.65
N THR A 337 -22.62 21.81 11.41
CA THR A 337 -21.88 20.71 10.79
C THR A 337 -20.41 21.03 10.56
N PHE A 338 -20.08 22.27 10.24
CA PHE A 338 -18.70 22.71 10.06
C PHE A 338 -17.92 22.67 11.38
N VAL A 339 -18.52 23.13 12.49
CA VAL A 339 -17.92 23.03 13.83
C VAL A 339 -17.74 21.56 14.22
N ALA A 340 -18.77 20.72 14.04
CA ALA A 340 -18.67 19.29 14.28
C ALA A 340 -17.59 18.64 13.40
N GLY A 341 -17.47 19.06 12.14
CA GLY A 341 -16.46 18.62 11.19
C GLY A 341 -15.04 18.98 11.64
N ILE A 342 -14.80 20.22 12.08
CA ILE A 342 -13.49 20.63 12.63
C ILE A 342 -13.13 19.78 13.86
N ILE A 343 -14.07 19.59 14.77
CA ILE A 343 -13.84 18.77 15.97
C ILE A 343 -13.56 17.31 15.56
N GLY A 344 -14.31 16.78 14.60
CA GLY A 344 -14.08 15.47 14.01
C GLY A 344 -12.71 15.36 13.33
N VAL A 345 -12.24 16.42 12.67
CA VAL A 345 -10.90 16.48 12.07
C VAL A 345 -9.82 16.38 13.13
N VAL A 346 -9.90 17.22 14.17
CA VAL A 346 -8.94 17.19 15.27
C VAL A 346 -8.96 15.82 15.97
N ALA A 347 -10.15 15.29 16.25
CA ALA A 347 -10.31 13.97 16.86
C ALA A 347 -9.75 12.86 15.97
N GLY A 348 -10.00 12.89 14.65
CA GLY A 348 -9.49 11.91 13.68
C GLY A 348 -7.97 11.94 13.57
N ILE A 349 -7.36 13.13 13.57
CA ILE A 349 -5.89 13.29 13.58
C ILE A 349 -5.31 12.70 14.86
N LEU A 350 -5.90 13.00 16.01
CA LEU A 350 -5.46 12.45 17.30
C LEU A 350 -5.60 10.92 17.33
N LEU A 351 -6.72 10.39 16.83
CA LEU A 351 -6.96 8.95 16.74
C LEU A 351 -5.93 8.28 15.82
N SER A 352 -5.66 8.86 14.65
CA SER A 352 -4.67 8.37 13.69
C SER A 352 -3.27 8.31 14.31
N ARG A 353 -2.87 9.35 15.05
CA ARG A 353 -1.58 9.32 15.76
C ARG A 353 -1.54 8.30 16.87
N LEU A 354 -2.64 8.11 17.60
CA LEU A 354 -2.72 7.10 18.64
C LEU A 354 -2.60 5.70 18.03
N VAL A 355 -3.28 5.44 16.91
CA VAL A 355 -3.15 4.19 16.14
C VAL A 355 -1.73 4.00 15.65
N ALA A 356 -1.05 5.06 15.20
CA ALA A 356 0.33 4.96 14.76
C ALA A 356 1.29 4.51 15.87
N VAL A 357 1.11 5.05 17.09
CA VAL A 357 1.94 4.71 18.25
C VAL A 357 1.63 3.30 18.78
N VAL A 358 0.35 2.96 18.92
CA VAL A 358 -0.08 1.68 19.53
C VAL A 358 0.03 0.51 18.55
N GLY A 359 -0.31 0.75 17.28
CA GLY A 359 -0.35 -0.29 16.24
C GLY A 359 0.96 -0.47 15.47
N SER A 360 1.94 0.40 15.64
CA SER A 360 3.17 0.46 14.80
C SER A 360 2.87 0.58 13.30
N ILE A 361 1.74 1.21 12.94
CA ILE A 361 1.31 1.44 11.56
C ILE A 361 1.63 2.89 11.17
N GLN A 362 2.28 3.11 10.03
CA GLN A 362 2.47 4.47 9.53
C GLN A 362 1.12 5.08 9.13
N THR A 363 0.88 6.32 9.54
CA THR A 363 -0.32 7.07 9.13
C THR A 363 0.09 8.39 8.50
N ALA A 364 -0.55 8.75 7.38
CA ALA A 364 -0.25 9.96 6.65
C ALA A 364 -1.50 10.86 6.60
N VAL A 365 -1.48 11.96 7.34
CA VAL A 365 -2.55 12.98 7.27
C VAL A 365 -2.15 13.99 6.20
N THR A 366 -2.75 13.89 5.02
CA THR A 366 -2.51 14.85 3.92
C THR A 366 -3.56 15.96 3.90
N PRO A 367 -3.24 17.15 3.33
CA PRO A 367 -4.22 18.23 3.17
C PRO A 367 -5.49 17.80 2.41
N VAL A 368 -5.36 16.83 1.50
CA VAL A 368 -6.48 16.26 0.74
C VAL A 368 -7.48 15.58 1.67
N VAL A 369 -7.02 14.83 2.68
CA VAL A 369 -7.90 14.16 3.65
C VAL A 369 -8.72 15.17 4.46
N VAL A 370 -8.08 16.27 4.89
CA VAL A 370 -8.77 17.36 5.61
C VAL A 370 -9.81 18.02 4.71
N LEU A 371 -9.48 18.26 3.43
CA LEU A 371 -10.39 18.86 2.46
C LEU A 371 -11.62 17.97 2.20
N ILE A 372 -11.42 16.66 2.07
CA ILE A 372 -12.52 15.68 1.93
C ILE A 372 -13.43 15.72 3.16
N ALA A 373 -12.86 15.73 4.38
CA ALA A 373 -13.62 15.79 5.62
C ALA A 373 -14.48 17.07 5.75
N VAL A 374 -13.91 18.22 5.39
CA VAL A 374 -14.63 19.51 5.39
C VAL A 374 -15.73 19.52 4.32
N ALA A 375 -15.46 18.97 3.13
CA ALA A 375 -16.45 18.87 2.06
C ALA A 375 -17.64 17.99 2.46
N ILE A 376 -17.36 16.81 3.05
CA ILE A 376 -18.40 15.89 3.54
C ILE A 376 -19.23 16.53 4.65
N SER A 377 -18.58 17.18 5.63
CA SER A 377 -19.29 17.85 6.72
C SER A 377 -20.24 18.94 6.20
N THR A 378 -19.75 19.75 5.26
CA THR A 378 -20.55 20.80 4.63
C THR A 378 -21.71 20.22 3.82
N ALA A 379 -21.47 19.14 3.07
CA ALA A 379 -22.51 18.47 2.30
C ALA A 379 -23.63 17.92 3.19
N VAL A 380 -23.28 17.30 4.33
CA VAL A 380 -24.26 16.83 5.33
C VAL A 380 -25.07 17.99 5.90
N GLY A 381 -24.43 19.14 6.17
CA GLY A 381 -25.11 20.33 6.68
C GLY A 381 -26.13 20.89 5.70
N ILE A 382 -25.79 20.90 4.41
CA ILE A 382 -26.70 21.34 3.35
C ILE A 382 -27.85 20.34 3.21
N THR A 383 -27.57 19.05 3.04
CA THR A 383 -28.62 18.05 2.73
C THR A 383 -29.65 17.94 3.84
N PHE A 384 -29.22 17.85 5.09
CA PHE A 384 -30.12 17.70 6.24
C PHE A 384 -30.67 19.03 6.77
N GLY A 385 -30.03 20.17 6.44
CA GLY A 385 -30.50 21.51 6.80
C GLY A 385 -31.57 22.07 5.85
N VAL A 386 -31.58 21.65 4.57
CA VAL A 386 -32.51 22.18 3.56
C VAL A 386 -33.97 21.93 3.93
N PHE A 387 -34.33 20.73 4.37
CA PHE A 387 -35.72 20.41 4.71
C PHE A 387 -36.32 21.30 5.82
N PRO A 388 -35.70 21.40 7.02
CA PRO A 388 -36.20 22.30 8.08
C PRO A 388 -36.16 23.77 7.66
N ALA A 389 -35.12 24.21 6.94
CA ALA A 389 -35.04 25.59 6.43
C ALA A 389 -36.18 25.91 5.46
N MET A 390 -36.54 24.97 4.57
CA MET A 390 -37.69 25.11 3.68
C MET A 390 -39.00 25.21 4.48
N LYS A 391 -39.18 24.36 5.50
CA LYS A 391 -40.36 24.37 6.36
C LYS A 391 -40.55 25.74 7.04
N ALA A 392 -39.48 26.30 7.63
CA ALA A 392 -39.50 27.65 8.19
C ALA A 392 -39.82 28.73 7.14
N SER A 393 -39.18 28.66 5.98
CA SER A 393 -39.36 29.63 4.89
C SER A 393 -40.79 29.64 4.30
N LYS A 394 -41.55 28.56 4.42
CA LYS A 394 -42.93 28.44 3.88
C LYS A 394 -44.03 28.75 4.89
N MET A 395 -43.71 28.91 6.17
CA MET A 395 -44.66 29.20 7.26
C MET A 395 -45.49 30.48 7.03
N ASN A 396 -46.80 30.44 7.31
CA ASN A 396 -47.70 31.58 7.18
C ASN A 396 -47.50 32.55 8.37
N PRO A 397 -47.27 33.86 8.16
CA PRO A 397 -47.06 34.82 9.25
C PRO A 397 -48.22 34.86 10.25
N VAL A 398 -49.47 34.72 9.78
CA VAL A 398 -50.67 34.80 10.63
C VAL A 398 -50.79 33.57 11.53
N GLU A 399 -50.52 32.39 11.00
CA GLU A 399 -50.51 31.14 11.79
C GLU A 399 -49.35 31.13 12.79
N ALA A 400 -48.18 31.62 12.37
CA ALA A 400 -46.99 31.66 13.22
C ALA A 400 -47.14 32.58 14.44
N LEU A 401 -47.89 33.69 14.30
CA LEU A 401 -48.16 34.63 15.39
C LEU A 401 -49.25 34.15 16.37
N ARG A 402 -50.09 33.19 15.95
CA ARG A 402 -51.12 32.55 16.78
C ARG A 402 -50.60 31.34 17.55
N TYR A 403 -49.37 30.91 17.27
CA TYR A 403 -48.74 29.80 17.97
C TYR A 403 -48.29 30.26 19.36
N GLU A 404 -48.81 29.60 20.42
CA GLU A 404 -48.41 29.84 21.82
C GLU A 404 -47.09 29.14 22.18
#